data_AF-A0A9X3C6N9-F1
#
_entry.id   AF-A0A9X3C6N9-F1
#
_cell.length_a   1.000
_cell.length_b   1.000
_cell.length_c   1.000
_cell.angle_alpha   90.00
_cell.angle_beta   90.00
_cell.angle_gamma   90.00
#
_symmetry.space_group_name_H-M   'P 1'
#
loop_
_entity.id
_entity.type
_entity.pdbx_description
1 polymer ?
#
loop_
_entity_poly.entity_id
_entity_poly.type
_entity_poly.pdbx_seq_one_letter_code
_entity_poly.pdbx_strand_id
1 'polypeptide(L)'
;MSTKKTYQEVTKKSRIYVDFDEMIDFDLVLLSQKDTKLNSADIEVELSEGMGIDIYMDDEQANGFKDNLIASGIVERNRSGLFEISKWCCRIDENGIQHESEEIEKNLKSKDSTVVINTLLEITFHNQNWEWVQDLCIELLENKNPDIKGLAVTCIGHIARIHRVIDKENVLKAFESRKDDDTICGRIKDAIDDINVFVTDKK
;
A
#
# COMPACT_ATOMS: atom_id res chain seq x y z
N MET A 1 -13.04 25.72 17.66
CA MET A 1 -13.25 25.27 16.26
C MET A 1 -12.12 24.30 15.94
N SER A 2 -12.41 23.00 16.02
CA SER A 2 -11.44 21.94 15.76
C SER A 2 -11.35 21.72 14.25
N THR A 3 -10.17 21.92 13.69
CA THR A 3 -9.86 21.74 12.27
C THR A 3 -10.02 20.26 11.91
N LYS A 4 -11.08 19.93 11.16
CA LYS A 4 -11.19 18.65 10.44
C LYS A 4 -10.00 18.57 9.49
N LYS A 5 -9.07 17.65 9.74
CA LYS A 5 -8.09 17.24 8.73
C LYS A 5 -8.87 16.69 7.53
N THR A 6 -8.78 17.37 6.41
CA THR A 6 -9.33 16.91 5.13
C THR A 6 -8.58 15.62 4.75
N TYR A 7 -9.31 14.57 4.37
CA TYR A 7 -8.80 13.23 4.00
C TYR A 7 -7.93 13.21 2.72
N GLN A 8 -7.37 14.34 2.28
CA GLN A 8 -6.97 14.55 0.88
C GLN A 8 -5.48 14.43 0.55
N GLU A 9 -4.61 13.99 1.45
CA GLU A 9 -3.22 13.64 1.08
C GLU A 9 -2.79 12.38 1.81
N VAL A 10 -3.30 11.22 1.39
CA VAL A 10 -2.70 9.94 1.75
C VAL A 10 -1.49 9.76 0.85
N THR A 11 -0.32 10.18 1.32
CA THR A 11 0.92 10.05 0.54
C THR A 11 1.42 8.62 0.63
N LYS A 12 1.60 7.97 -0.52
CA LYS A 12 2.23 6.65 -0.62
C LYS A 12 3.54 6.63 0.19
N LYS A 13 3.80 5.55 0.94
CA LYS A 13 5.06 5.38 1.67
C LYS A 13 6.23 5.54 0.69
N SER A 14 7.09 6.54 0.94
CA SER A 14 8.22 6.84 0.07
C SER A 14 9.36 5.88 0.34
N ARG A 15 9.81 5.16 -0.69
CA ARG A 15 10.88 4.16 -0.60
C ARG A 15 12.02 4.48 -1.58
N ILE A 16 13.24 4.02 -1.30
CA ILE A 16 14.40 4.22 -2.18
C ILE A 16 14.62 2.96 -3.02
N TYR A 17 14.77 3.12 -4.33
CA TYR A 17 15.01 1.98 -5.21
C TYR A 17 16.35 1.29 -4.91
N VAL A 18 16.37 -0.03 -4.86
CA VAL A 18 17.57 -0.87 -4.83
C VAL A 18 17.40 -2.02 -5.83
N ASP A 19 18.49 -2.65 -6.19
CA ASP A 19 18.49 -3.94 -6.88
C ASP A 19 18.80 -5.03 -5.85
N PHE A 20 17.81 -5.87 -5.52
CA PHE A 20 17.99 -6.97 -4.57
C PHE A 20 18.80 -8.14 -5.16
N ASP A 21 19.16 -8.11 -6.44
CA ASP A 21 20.18 -9.02 -6.99
C ASP A 21 21.61 -8.53 -6.69
N GLU A 22 21.79 -7.26 -6.29
CA GLU A 22 23.07 -6.66 -5.89
C GLU A 22 23.34 -6.76 -4.37
N MET A 23 23.07 -7.92 -3.78
CA MET A 23 23.38 -8.21 -2.37
C MET A 23 24.88 -8.48 -2.18
N ILE A 24 25.48 -7.83 -1.17
CA ILE A 24 26.85 -8.11 -0.71
C ILE A 24 26.88 -9.26 0.31
N ASP A 25 25.86 -9.33 1.16
CA ASP A 25 25.67 -10.35 2.19
C ASP A 25 24.16 -10.65 2.32
N PHE A 26 23.75 -11.61 3.16
CA PHE A 26 22.34 -12.00 3.30
C PHE A 26 21.41 -10.86 3.74
N ASP A 27 21.94 -9.81 4.39
CA ASP A 27 21.20 -8.64 4.88
C ASP A 27 21.80 -7.30 4.41
N LEU A 28 22.71 -7.31 3.42
CA LEU A 28 23.40 -6.10 2.97
C LEU A 28 23.26 -5.91 1.47
N VAL A 29 22.59 -4.83 1.06
CA VAL A 29 22.38 -4.48 -0.36
C VAL A 29 23.10 -3.20 -0.75
N LEU A 30 23.57 -3.12 -2.00
CA LEU A 30 24.10 -1.87 -2.56
C LEU A 30 23.01 -0.79 -2.62
N LEU A 31 23.34 0.43 -2.18
CA LEU A 31 22.37 1.53 -2.09
C LEU A 31 22.68 2.69 -3.04
N SER A 32 23.86 3.32 -2.92
CA SER A 32 24.17 4.52 -3.72
C SER A 32 25.66 4.79 -3.83
N GLN A 33 26.08 5.30 -4.99
CA GLN A 33 27.42 5.82 -5.24
C GLN A 33 27.60 7.25 -4.70
N LYS A 34 26.50 7.98 -4.47
CA LYS A 34 26.48 9.39 -4.04
C LYS A 34 25.83 9.53 -2.67
N ASP A 35 26.09 10.66 -2.00
CA ASP A 35 25.39 11.02 -0.76
C ASP A 35 23.93 11.40 -0.96
N THR A 36 23.43 11.39 -2.20
CA THR A 36 22.01 11.61 -2.48
C THR A 36 21.45 10.50 -3.33
N LYS A 37 20.15 10.23 -3.16
CA LYS A 37 19.36 9.34 -4.01
C LYS A 37 17.91 9.78 -4.05
N LEU A 38 17.27 9.67 -5.21
CA LEU A 38 15.83 9.92 -5.33
C LEU A 38 15.03 8.78 -4.68
N ASN A 39 13.96 9.13 -3.99
CA ASN A 39 12.96 8.17 -3.53
C ASN A 39 11.83 8.02 -4.57
N SER A 40 10.86 7.17 -4.27
CA SER A 40 9.69 6.87 -5.11
C SER A 40 8.71 8.03 -5.30
N ALA A 41 8.94 9.17 -4.65
CA ALA A 41 8.18 10.41 -4.82
C ALA A 41 8.98 11.47 -5.61
N ASP A 42 10.08 11.07 -6.26
CA ASP A 42 11.03 11.95 -6.96
C ASP A 42 11.66 13.03 -6.07
N ILE A 43 11.71 12.78 -4.76
CA ILE A 43 12.36 13.66 -3.78
C ILE A 43 13.78 13.16 -3.53
N GLU A 44 14.76 14.07 -3.64
CA GLU A 44 16.15 13.78 -3.31
C GLU A 44 16.32 13.62 -1.80
N VAL A 45 16.87 12.47 -1.39
CA VAL A 45 17.17 12.13 0.00
C VAL A 45 18.68 12.18 0.20
N GLU A 46 19.14 12.95 1.19
CA GLU A 46 20.53 12.97 1.63
C GLU A 46 20.82 11.79 2.57
N LEU A 47 21.73 10.91 2.15
CA LEU A 47 22.10 9.69 2.84
C LEU A 47 23.17 9.95 3.88
N SER A 48 22.98 9.40 5.08
CA SER A 48 23.95 9.48 6.17
C SER A 48 24.03 8.16 6.94
N GLU A 49 25.20 7.86 7.50
CA GLU A 49 25.44 6.61 8.24
C GLU A 49 24.52 6.55 9.46
N GLY A 50 23.81 5.43 9.63
CA GLY A 50 22.82 5.27 10.70
C GLY A 50 21.41 5.76 10.37
N MET A 51 21.17 6.33 9.18
CA MET A 51 19.83 6.74 8.74
C MET A 51 18.94 5.53 8.46
N GLY A 52 17.75 5.48 9.07
CA GLY A 52 16.73 4.49 8.73
C GLY A 52 16.05 4.81 7.40
N ILE A 53 15.92 3.82 6.53
CA ILE A 53 15.29 3.96 5.22
C ILE A 53 14.40 2.75 4.90
N ASP A 54 13.38 3.00 4.08
CA ASP A 54 12.63 1.95 3.40
C ASP A 54 13.13 1.85 1.96
N ILE A 55 13.35 0.63 1.49
CA ILE A 55 13.86 0.33 0.16
C ILE A 55 12.89 -0.56 -0.59
N TYR A 56 12.93 -0.50 -1.92
CA TYR A 56 12.11 -1.34 -2.77
C TYR A 56 12.82 -1.72 -4.07
N MET A 57 12.38 -2.83 -4.66
CA MET A 57 12.68 -3.22 -6.03
C MET A 57 11.36 -3.55 -6.73
N ASP A 58 11.27 -3.17 -7.99
CA ASP A 58 10.13 -3.50 -8.83
C ASP A 58 10.10 -5.00 -9.12
N ASP A 59 8.99 -5.67 -8.83
CA ASP A 59 8.77 -7.06 -9.26
C ASP A 59 7.96 -7.06 -10.57
N GLU A 60 8.64 -7.19 -11.69
CA GLU A 60 8.01 -7.28 -13.01
C GLU A 60 7.48 -8.70 -13.28
N GLN A 61 6.46 -9.14 -12.55
CA GLN A 61 5.78 -10.40 -12.88
C GLN A 61 4.84 -10.26 -14.10
N ALA A 62 4.82 -11.31 -14.92
CA ALA A 62 4.11 -11.42 -16.19
C ALA A 62 2.56 -11.44 -16.09
N ASN A 63 1.99 -11.37 -14.88
CA ASN A 63 0.55 -11.35 -14.64
C ASN A 63 -0.08 -9.94 -14.73
N GLY A 64 0.75 -8.90 -14.89
CA GLY A 64 0.31 -7.51 -15.09
C GLY A 64 0.05 -6.71 -13.82
N PHE A 65 0.17 -7.31 -12.62
CA PHE A 65 0.03 -6.60 -11.35
C PHE A 65 1.36 -6.61 -10.59
N LYS A 66 1.90 -5.41 -10.38
CA LYS A 66 3.20 -5.19 -9.75
C LYS A 66 3.10 -5.39 -8.23
N ASP A 67 3.84 -6.35 -7.68
CA ASP A 67 3.95 -6.58 -6.23
C ASP A 67 5.41 -6.42 -5.79
N ASN A 68 5.80 -5.18 -5.47
CA ASN A 68 7.19 -4.83 -5.25
C ASN A 68 7.80 -5.66 -4.13
N LEU A 69 9.08 -5.98 -4.26
CA LEU A 69 9.87 -6.41 -3.12
C LEU A 69 10.24 -5.18 -2.29
N ILE A 70 10.13 -5.28 -0.98
CA ILE A 70 10.39 -4.19 -0.04
C ILE A 70 11.20 -4.69 1.15
N ALA A 71 11.94 -3.77 1.76
CA ALA A 71 12.63 -3.99 3.03
C ALA A 71 12.80 -2.66 3.77
N SER A 72 13.00 -2.75 5.09
CA SER A 72 13.43 -1.63 5.92
C SER A 72 14.84 -1.89 6.44
N GLY A 73 15.62 -0.84 6.64
CA GLY A 73 17.01 -0.99 7.04
C GLY A 73 17.71 0.30 7.41
N ILE A 74 19.01 0.19 7.64
CA ILE A 74 19.88 1.29 8.06
C ILE A 74 20.96 1.53 7.00
N VAL A 75 21.21 2.79 6.67
CA VAL A 75 22.28 3.21 5.77
C VAL A 75 23.65 2.99 6.42
N GLU A 76 24.53 2.25 5.75
CA GLU A 76 25.90 1.97 6.18
C GLU A 76 26.93 2.38 5.10
N ARG A 77 28.11 2.85 5.53
CA ARG A 77 29.25 3.04 4.61
C ARG A 77 29.65 1.70 4.01
N ASN A 78 29.87 1.65 2.69
CA ASN A 78 30.44 0.46 2.08
C ASN A 78 31.89 0.26 2.56
N ARG A 79 32.10 -0.74 3.43
CA ARG A 79 33.40 -1.17 3.94
C ARG A 79 33.71 -2.62 3.56
N SER A 80 32.94 -3.20 2.64
CA SER A 80 33.06 -4.61 2.27
C SER A 80 34.35 -4.92 1.49
N GLY A 81 34.98 -3.90 0.88
CA GLY A 81 36.07 -4.08 -0.08
C GLY A 81 35.61 -4.61 -1.45
N LEU A 82 34.31 -4.83 -1.62
CA LEU A 82 33.67 -5.17 -2.89
C LEU A 82 32.88 -3.96 -3.40
N PHE A 83 32.75 -3.85 -4.72
CA PHE A 83 31.95 -2.81 -5.38
C PHE A 83 32.27 -1.38 -4.87
N GLU A 84 33.56 -1.01 -4.83
CA GLU A 84 34.06 0.26 -4.27
C GLU A 84 33.44 1.52 -4.91
N ILE A 85 32.83 1.38 -6.09
CA ILE A 85 32.06 2.45 -6.73
C ILE A 85 30.82 2.85 -5.91
N SER A 86 30.26 1.93 -5.13
CA SER A 86 29.12 2.20 -4.25
C SER A 86 29.63 2.69 -2.90
N LYS A 87 29.19 3.88 -2.52
CA LYS A 87 29.57 4.55 -1.27
C LYS A 87 28.74 4.05 -0.09
N TRP A 88 27.47 3.75 -0.35
CA TRP A 88 26.48 3.41 0.66
C TRP A 88 25.86 2.04 0.38
N CYS A 89 25.59 1.31 1.46
CA CYS A 89 24.80 0.09 1.48
C CYS A 89 23.59 0.30 2.40
N CYS A 90 22.59 -0.55 2.28
CA CYS A 90 21.50 -0.66 3.25
C CYS A 90 21.61 -2.01 3.97
N ARG A 91 21.70 -1.98 5.29
CA ARG A 91 21.60 -3.15 6.17
C ARG A 91 20.12 -3.41 6.46
N ILE A 92 19.58 -4.47 5.88
CA ILE A 92 18.19 -4.89 6.04
C ILE A 92 17.95 -5.39 7.46
N ASP A 93 16.81 -5.03 8.04
CA ASP A 93 16.44 -5.45 9.38
C ASP A 93 15.92 -6.90 9.45
N GLU A 94 15.53 -7.33 10.66
CA GLU A 94 15.07 -8.70 10.93
C GLU A 94 13.78 -9.12 10.19
N ASN A 95 13.03 -8.17 9.61
CA ASN A 95 11.87 -8.50 8.77
C ASN A 95 12.27 -9.01 7.39
N GLY A 96 13.51 -8.77 6.96
CA GLY A 96 14.03 -9.22 5.68
C GLY A 96 13.35 -8.56 4.47
N ILE A 97 13.58 -9.14 3.30
CA ILE A 97 12.91 -8.77 2.05
C ILE A 97 11.57 -9.51 2.01
N GLN A 98 10.49 -8.76 1.77
CA GLN A 98 9.12 -9.29 1.69
C GLN A 98 8.38 -8.67 0.50
N HIS A 99 7.28 -9.29 0.09
CA HIS A 99 6.36 -8.68 -0.88
C HIS A 99 5.59 -7.51 -0.24
N GLU A 100 5.32 -6.45 -1.02
CA GLU A 100 4.54 -5.30 -0.57
C GLU A 100 3.12 -5.72 -0.16
N SER A 101 2.53 -6.69 -0.85
CA SER A 101 1.26 -7.31 -0.47
C SER A 101 1.26 -7.91 0.94
N GLU A 102 2.35 -8.56 1.37
CA GLU A 102 2.50 -9.13 2.70
C GLU A 102 2.52 -8.05 3.80
N GLU A 103 3.22 -6.93 3.57
CA GLU A 103 3.20 -5.77 4.48
C GLU A 103 1.79 -5.18 4.57
N ILE A 104 1.09 -5.03 3.44
CA ILE A 104 -0.28 -4.53 3.39
C ILE A 104 -1.22 -5.42 4.19
N GLU A 105 -1.20 -6.73 3.96
CA GLU A 105 -2.07 -7.67 4.67
C GLU A 105 -1.81 -7.65 6.19
N LYS A 106 -0.54 -7.57 6.60
CA LYS A 106 -0.16 -7.43 8.00
C LYS A 106 -0.73 -6.14 8.60
N ASN A 107 -0.63 -5.03 7.87
CA ASN A 107 -1.15 -3.73 8.30
C ASN A 107 -2.68 -3.71 8.42
N LEU A 108 -3.40 -4.35 7.49
CA LEU A 108 -4.86 -4.47 7.54
C LEU A 108 -5.36 -5.34 8.70
N LYS A 109 -4.53 -6.26 9.21
CA LYS A 109 -4.79 -7.09 10.40
C LYS A 109 -4.33 -6.42 11.71
N SER A 110 -3.80 -5.19 11.66
CA SER A 110 -3.31 -4.47 12.83
C SER A 110 -4.43 -4.19 13.84
N LYS A 111 -4.06 -4.16 15.13
CA LYS A 111 -4.95 -3.71 16.20
C LYS A 111 -5.09 -2.18 16.25
N ASP A 112 -4.16 -1.45 15.64
CA ASP A 112 -4.25 -0.01 15.50
C ASP A 112 -5.12 0.34 14.30
N SER A 113 -6.31 0.87 14.55
CA SER A 113 -7.24 1.25 13.50
C SER A 113 -6.69 2.32 12.57
N THR A 114 -5.76 3.16 13.04
CA THR A 114 -5.13 4.20 12.22
C THR A 114 -4.27 3.56 11.13
N VAL A 115 -3.54 2.50 11.48
CA VAL A 115 -2.73 1.73 10.52
C VAL A 115 -3.65 1.11 9.47
N VAL A 116 -4.72 0.43 9.90
CA VAL A 116 -5.68 -0.19 8.97
C VAL A 116 -6.32 0.84 8.04
N ILE A 117 -6.78 1.98 8.57
CA ILE A 117 -7.42 3.06 7.81
C ILE A 117 -6.47 3.65 6.76
N ASN A 118 -5.24 3.98 7.17
CA ASN A 118 -4.27 4.59 6.27
C ASN A 118 -3.85 3.61 5.16
N THR A 119 -3.59 2.35 5.52
CA THR A 119 -3.25 1.32 4.53
C THR A 119 -4.38 1.09 3.56
N LEU A 120 -5.63 0.99 4.04
CA LEU A 120 -6.79 0.79 3.18
C LEU A 120 -6.98 1.95 2.17
N LEU A 121 -6.83 3.20 2.63
CA LEU A 121 -6.88 4.36 1.74
C LEU A 121 -5.72 4.33 0.73
N GLU A 122 -4.50 4.04 1.18
CA GLU A 122 -3.32 4.00 0.32
C GLU A 122 -3.51 3.02 -0.83
N ILE A 123 -3.94 1.78 -0.55
CA ILE A 123 -4.16 0.78 -1.61
C ILE A 123 -5.35 1.12 -2.50
N THR A 124 -6.41 1.73 -1.96
CA THR A 124 -7.59 2.12 -2.74
C THR A 124 -7.25 3.17 -3.80
N PHE A 125 -6.34 4.09 -3.51
CA PHE A 125 -6.00 5.18 -4.44
C PHE A 125 -4.83 4.87 -5.38
N HIS A 126 -3.95 3.93 -5.03
CA HIS A 126 -2.69 3.74 -5.77
C HIS A 126 -2.51 2.33 -6.35
N ASN A 127 -3.19 1.31 -5.83
CA ASN A 127 -3.02 -0.05 -6.32
C ASN A 127 -3.84 -0.27 -7.60
N GLN A 128 -3.21 -0.85 -8.63
CA GLN A 128 -3.87 -1.11 -9.91
C GLN A 128 -4.70 -2.41 -9.91
N ASN A 129 -4.43 -3.31 -8.97
CA ASN A 129 -5.18 -4.55 -8.77
C ASN A 129 -6.48 -4.27 -7.99
N TRP A 130 -7.44 -3.64 -8.68
CA TRP A 130 -8.72 -3.26 -8.10
C TRP A 130 -9.50 -4.45 -7.53
N GLU A 131 -9.36 -5.63 -8.12
CA GLU A 131 -10.06 -6.86 -7.71
C GLU A 131 -9.54 -7.33 -6.35
N TRP A 132 -8.21 -7.37 -6.18
CA TRP A 132 -7.60 -7.67 -4.88
C TRP A 132 -7.99 -6.65 -3.80
N VAL A 133 -7.97 -5.35 -4.12
CA VAL A 133 -8.39 -4.31 -3.15
C VAL A 133 -9.89 -4.43 -2.80
N GLN A 134 -10.73 -4.76 -3.77
CA GLN A 134 -12.16 -5.02 -3.53
C GLN A 134 -12.36 -6.18 -2.56
N ASP A 135 -11.66 -7.29 -2.76
CA ASP A 135 -11.80 -8.47 -1.91
C ASP A 135 -11.36 -8.18 -0.47
N LEU A 136 -10.25 -7.45 -0.29
CA LEU A 136 -9.85 -6.93 1.02
C LEU A 136 -10.92 -6.03 1.65
N CYS A 137 -11.56 -5.15 0.87
CA CYS A 137 -12.66 -4.33 1.38
C CYS A 137 -13.83 -5.20 1.86
N ILE A 138 -14.20 -6.25 1.11
CA ILE A 138 -15.29 -7.16 1.46
C ILE A 138 -14.97 -7.90 2.77
N GLU A 139 -13.73 -8.38 2.94
CA GLU A 139 -13.28 -9.00 4.18
C GLU A 139 -13.38 -8.05 5.38
N LEU A 140 -12.97 -6.78 5.20
CA LEU A 140 -13.01 -5.76 6.25
C LEU A 140 -14.44 -5.36 6.67
N LEU A 141 -15.48 -5.75 5.93
CA LEU A 141 -16.86 -5.55 6.36
C LEU A 141 -17.21 -6.36 7.63
N GLU A 142 -16.47 -7.43 7.92
CA GLU A 142 -16.60 -8.21 9.16
C GLU A 142 -15.86 -7.58 10.36
N ASN A 143 -15.15 -6.47 10.14
CA ASN A 143 -14.40 -5.82 11.21
C ASN A 143 -15.36 -5.27 12.28
N LYS A 144 -15.02 -5.51 13.55
CA LYS A 144 -15.80 -5.04 14.69
C LYS A 144 -15.78 -3.53 14.84
N ASN A 145 -14.77 -2.85 14.31
CA ASN A 145 -14.65 -1.40 14.35
C ASN A 145 -15.53 -0.77 13.25
N PRO A 146 -16.59 -0.02 13.61
CA PRO A 146 -17.49 0.61 12.64
C PRO A 146 -16.79 1.57 11.67
N ASP A 147 -15.71 2.23 12.09
CA ASP A 147 -14.96 3.15 11.24
C ASP A 147 -14.24 2.40 10.12
N ILE A 148 -13.67 1.23 10.42
CA ILE A 148 -12.96 0.38 9.44
C ILE A 148 -13.95 -0.20 8.44
N LYS A 149 -15.01 -0.89 8.88
CA LYS A 149 -15.99 -1.46 7.94
C LYS A 149 -16.72 -0.39 7.14
N GLY A 150 -17.05 0.74 7.78
CA GLY A 150 -17.65 1.86 7.07
C GLY A 150 -16.72 2.46 6.03
N LEU A 151 -15.41 2.51 6.30
CA LEU A 151 -14.42 2.97 5.32
C LEU A 151 -14.28 1.98 4.16
N ALA A 152 -14.28 0.68 4.43
CA ALA A 152 -14.24 -0.35 3.39
C ALA A 152 -15.41 -0.22 2.40
N VAL A 153 -16.63 0.06 2.89
CA VAL A 153 -17.77 0.38 2.02
C VAL A 153 -17.51 1.61 1.15
N THR A 154 -16.96 2.69 1.73
CA THR A 154 -16.59 3.89 0.97
C THR A 154 -15.51 3.61 -0.08
N CYS A 155 -14.51 2.81 0.26
CA CYS A 155 -13.45 2.40 -0.66
C CYS A 155 -14.00 1.59 -1.84
N ILE A 156 -14.99 0.72 -1.64
CA ILE A 156 -15.69 0.03 -2.74
C ILE A 156 -16.30 1.04 -3.74
N GLY A 157 -16.93 2.12 -3.25
CA GLY A 157 -17.41 3.22 -4.11
C GLY A 157 -16.27 3.99 -4.80
N HIS A 158 -15.12 4.16 -4.15
CA HIS A 158 -13.93 4.74 -4.78
C HIS A 158 -13.37 3.85 -5.87
N ILE A 159 -13.29 2.53 -5.66
CA ILE A 159 -12.86 1.57 -6.68
C ILE A 159 -13.73 1.68 -7.92
N ALA A 160 -15.06 1.65 -7.75
CA ALA A 160 -16.02 1.84 -8.83
C ALA A 160 -15.80 3.15 -9.61
N ARG A 161 -15.52 4.24 -8.92
CA ARG A 161 -15.29 5.58 -9.51
C ARG A 161 -13.94 5.69 -10.23
N ILE A 162 -12.88 5.15 -9.64
CA ILE A 162 -11.49 5.26 -10.14
C ILE A 162 -11.29 4.30 -11.31
N HIS A 163 -11.59 3.02 -11.11
CA HIS A 163 -11.30 1.97 -12.09
C HIS A 163 -12.44 1.76 -13.10
N ARG A 164 -13.65 2.26 -12.83
CA ARG A 164 -14.84 2.09 -13.69
C ARG A 164 -15.23 0.63 -13.92
N VAL A 165 -14.75 -0.25 -13.05
CA VAL A 165 -15.00 -1.68 -13.04
C VAL A 165 -15.13 -2.14 -11.59
N ILE A 166 -15.97 -3.14 -11.36
CA ILE A 166 -16.13 -3.82 -10.08
C ILE A 166 -16.79 -5.18 -10.32
N ASP A 167 -16.57 -6.15 -9.45
CA ASP A 167 -17.41 -7.35 -9.40
C ASP A 167 -18.73 -7.01 -8.70
N LYS A 168 -19.71 -6.58 -9.51
CA LYS A 168 -21.04 -6.19 -9.02
C LYS A 168 -21.73 -7.31 -8.27
N GLU A 169 -21.60 -8.56 -8.71
CA GLU A 169 -22.31 -9.68 -8.10
C GLU A 169 -21.80 -9.92 -6.68
N ASN A 170 -20.47 -10.02 -6.52
CA ASN A 170 -19.86 -10.27 -5.23
C ASN A 170 -20.09 -9.10 -4.26
N VAL A 171 -19.93 -7.86 -4.72
CA VAL A 171 -20.13 -6.66 -3.90
C VAL A 171 -21.60 -6.51 -3.44
N LEU A 172 -22.57 -6.66 -4.34
CA LEU A 172 -23.98 -6.52 -3.97
C LEU A 172 -24.43 -7.62 -3.01
N LYS A 173 -23.92 -8.85 -3.17
CA LYS A 173 -24.16 -9.94 -2.21
C LYS A 173 -23.59 -9.60 -0.83
N ALA A 174 -22.37 -9.05 -0.77
CA ALA A 174 -21.76 -8.63 0.49
C ALA A 174 -22.50 -7.45 1.15
N PHE A 175 -23.05 -6.52 0.38
CA PHE A 175 -23.86 -5.43 0.91
C PHE A 175 -25.22 -5.92 1.42
N GLU A 176 -25.89 -6.81 0.68
CA GLU A 176 -27.20 -7.34 1.06
C GLU A 176 -27.14 -8.08 2.41
N SER A 177 -26.07 -8.83 2.69
CA SER A 177 -25.91 -9.51 3.97
C SER A 177 -25.70 -8.57 5.16
N ARG A 178 -25.53 -7.26 4.92
CA ARG A 178 -25.23 -6.24 5.93
C ARG A 178 -26.13 -5.01 5.84
N LYS A 179 -27.23 -5.10 5.10
CA LYS A 179 -28.17 -3.98 4.88
C LYS A 179 -28.80 -3.43 6.17
N ASP A 180 -28.91 -4.29 7.19
CA ASP A 180 -29.49 -3.97 8.50
C ASP A 180 -28.43 -3.50 9.53
N ASP A 181 -27.15 -3.36 9.12
CA ASP A 181 -26.12 -2.74 9.97
C ASP A 181 -26.25 -1.21 9.92
N ASP A 182 -26.90 -0.65 10.94
CA ASP A 182 -27.13 0.78 11.11
C ASP A 182 -25.85 1.64 11.07
N THR A 183 -24.68 1.05 11.31
CA THR A 183 -23.41 1.79 11.29
C THR A 183 -22.88 2.06 9.88
N ILE A 184 -23.31 1.27 8.89
CA ILE A 184 -22.80 1.34 7.51
C ILE A 184 -23.89 1.41 6.44
N CYS A 185 -25.16 1.20 6.77
CA CYS A 185 -26.26 1.15 5.78
C CYS A 185 -26.39 2.41 4.93
N GLY A 186 -26.08 3.60 5.47
CA GLY A 186 -26.01 4.84 4.71
C GLY A 186 -24.88 4.82 3.68
N ARG A 187 -23.68 4.40 4.08
CA ARG A 187 -22.51 4.30 3.18
C ARG A 187 -22.70 3.24 2.09
N ILE A 188 -23.42 2.15 2.41
CA ILE A 188 -23.75 1.12 1.42
C ILE A 188 -24.58 1.71 0.28
N LYS A 189 -25.58 2.55 0.60
CA LYS A 189 -26.38 3.24 -0.41
C LYS A 189 -25.51 4.14 -1.28
N ASP A 190 -24.64 4.94 -0.67
CA ASP A 190 -23.72 5.82 -1.40
C ASP A 190 -22.79 5.03 -2.34
N ALA A 191 -22.27 3.88 -1.88
CA ALA A 191 -21.41 3.02 -2.69
C ALA A 191 -22.17 2.36 -3.86
N ILE A 192 -23.42 1.95 -3.65
CA ILE A 192 -24.29 1.43 -4.73
C ILE A 192 -24.56 2.54 -5.77
N ASP A 193 -24.80 3.77 -5.33
CA ASP A 193 -24.99 4.91 -6.23
C ASP A 193 -23.72 5.15 -7.07
N ASP A 194 -22.53 5.10 -6.45
CA ASP A 194 -21.25 5.18 -7.15
C ASP A 194 -21.11 4.07 -8.21
N ILE A 195 -21.42 2.83 -7.87
CA ILE A 195 -21.37 1.69 -8.80
C ILE A 195 -22.32 1.92 -9.99
N ASN A 196 -23.55 2.36 -9.73
CA ASN A 196 -24.55 2.61 -10.76
C ASN A 196 -24.16 3.77 -11.69
N VAL A 197 -23.54 4.81 -11.15
CA VAL A 197 -23.11 5.99 -11.92
C VAL A 197 -21.86 5.71 -12.73
N PHE A 198 -20.90 4.97 -12.19
CA PHE A 198 -19.56 4.88 -12.78
C PHE A 198 -19.24 3.56 -13.48
N VAL A 199 -19.92 2.45 -13.14
CA VAL A 199 -19.64 1.13 -13.72
C VAL A 199 -20.72 0.77 -14.74
N THR A 200 -20.35 0.81 -16.03
CA THR A 200 -21.22 0.36 -17.11
C THR A 200 -21.25 -1.15 -17.19
N ASP A 201 -22.43 -1.75 -17.37
CA ASP A 201 -22.50 -3.16 -17.73
C ASP A 201 -21.81 -3.36 -19.08
N LYS A 202 -20.89 -4.34 -19.16
CA LYS A 202 -20.31 -4.73 -20.45
C LYS A 202 -21.46 -5.12 -21.38
N LYS A 203 -21.65 -4.35 -22.45
CA LYS A 203 -22.52 -4.73 -23.58
C LYS A 203 -21.95 -5.93 -24.30
#